data_AF-A0A956YXK9-F1
#
_entry.id   AF-A0A956YXK9-F1
#
_cell.length_a   1.000
_cell.length_b   1.000
_cell.length_c   1.000
_cell.angle_alpha   90.00
_cell.angle_beta   90.00
_cell.angle_gamma   90.00
#
_symmetry.space_group_name_H-M   'P 1'
#
loop_
_entity.id
_entity.type
_entity.pdbx_description
1 polymer ?
#
loop_
_entity_poly.entity_id
_entity_poly.type
_entity_poly.pdbx_seq_one_letter_code
_entity_poly.pdbx_strand_id
1 'polypeptide(L)' 'MPHVYLSIGSNDNAADNLRRGVRMLAEQVDLLAASRVYETAPVGGGSANYLNAALLIDTPLARDVLKAQLRQIEAA' A
#
# COMPACT_ATOMS: atom_id res chain seq x y z
N MET A 1 8.55 4.19 17.92
CA MET A 1 8.74 4.36 16.48
C MET A 1 7.65 5.29 15.95
N PRO A 2 7.83 5.98 14.82
CA PRO A 2 6.75 6.76 14.21
C PRO A 2 5.66 5.84 13.63
N HIS A 3 4.42 6.13 14.01
CA HIS A 3 3.24 5.61 13.31
C HIS A 3 3.11 6.30 11.94
N VAL A 4 2.99 5.50 10.89
CA VAL A 4 2.82 5.98 9.51
C VAL A 4 1.53 5.42 8.93
N TYR A 5 0.75 6.29 8.32
CA TYR A 5 -0.42 5.91 7.55
C TYR A 5 -0.07 5.87 6.06
N LEU A 6 -0.31 4.73 5.42
CA LEU A 6 -0.10 4.54 3.99
C LEU A 6 -1.45 4.36 3.28
N SER A 7 -1.60 4.98 2.13
CA SER A 7 -2.67 4.66 1.19
C SER A 7 -2.11 3.72 0.13
N ILE A 8 -2.82 2.63 -0.14
CA ILE A 8 -2.47 1.68 -1.20
C ILE A 8 -3.64 1.55 -2.18
N GLY A 9 -3.31 1.36 -3.45
CA GLY A 9 -4.30 1.29 -4.52
C GLY A 9 -3.78 0.53 -5.73
N SER A 10 -4.65 -0.26 -6.35
CA SER A 10 -4.34 -0.94 -7.61
C SER A 10 -5.62 -1.12 -8.44
N ASN A 11 -5.50 -0.99 -9.76
CA ASN A 11 -6.60 -1.17 -10.72
C ASN A 11 -6.32 -2.26 -11.77
N ASP A 12 -5.06 -2.70 -11.90
CA ASP A 12 -4.67 -3.86 -12.70
C ASP A 12 -4.26 -5.00 -11.78
N ASN A 13 -4.74 -6.22 -12.06
CA ASN A 13 -4.62 -7.39 -11.20
C ASN A 13 -4.77 -7.05 -9.68
N ALA A 14 -5.76 -6.20 -9.38
CA ALA A 14 -5.74 -5.35 -8.19
C ALA A 14 -5.67 -6.14 -6.88
N ALA A 15 -6.48 -7.19 -6.74
CA ALA A 15 -6.54 -7.98 -5.52
C ALA A 15 -5.21 -8.69 -5.24
N ASP A 16 -4.54 -9.21 -6.27
CA ASP A 16 -3.28 -9.92 -6.12
C ASP A 16 -2.11 -8.98 -5.87
N ASN A 17 -2.09 -7.84 -6.55
CA ASN A 17 -1.10 -6.79 -6.31
C ASN A 17 -1.21 -6.23 -4.89
N LEU A 18 -2.41 -5.95 -4.39
CA LEU A 18 -2.60 -5.53 -3.00
C LEU A 18 -2.14 -6.61 -2.00
N ARG A 19 -2.52 -7.88 -2.19
CA ARG A 19 -2.08 -8.97 -1.30
C ARG A 19 -0.57 -9.20 -1.33
N ARG A 20 0.06 -9.10 -2.50
CA ARG A 20 1.51 -9.23 -2.65
C ARG A 20 2.22 -8.07 -1.98
N GLY A 21 1.82 -6.83 -2.28
CA GLY A 21 2.41 -5.63 -1.71
C GLY A 21 2.32 -5.57 -0.19
N VAL A 22 1.16 -5.93 0.39
CA VAL A 22 1.00 -5.98 1.85
C VAL A 22 1.90 -7.05 2.49
N ARG A 23 2.06 -8.23 1.87
CA ARG A 23 2.99 -9.25 2.37
C ARG A 23 4.44 -8.77 2.35
N MET A 24 4.90 -8.22 1.22
CA MET A 24 6.26 -7.69 1.08
C MET A 24 6.53 -6.51 2.02
N LEU A 25 5.52 -5.70 2.30
CA LEU A 25 5.61 -4.62 3.29
C LEU A 25 5.77 -5.19 4.71
N ALA A 26 4.95 -6.16 5.08
CA ALA A 26 4.96 -6.78 6.41
C ALA A 26 6.27 -7.54 6.73
N GLU A 27 7.09 -7.85 5.72
CA GLU A 27 8.43 -8.40 5.91
C GLU A 27 9.47 -7.33 6.37
N GLN A 28 9.14 -6.04 6.23
CA GLN A 28 10.08 -4.93 6.43
C GLN A 28 9.66 -3.98 7.57
N VAL A 29 8.38 -3.98 7.96
CA VAL A 29 7.81 -3.07 8.98
C VAL A 29 6.76 -3.77 9.83
N ASP A 30 6.42 -3.19 10.98
CA ASP A 30 5.34 -3.68 11.83
C ASP A 30 3.99 -3.21 11.30
N LEU A 31 3.23 -4.11 10.67
CA LEU A 31 1.85 -3.82 10.23
C LEU A 31 0.90 -3.89 11.42
N LEU A 32 0.43 -2.73 11.89
CA LEU A 32 -0.43 -2.64 13.07
C LEU A 32 -1.91 -2.81 12.75
N ALA A 33 -2.36 -2.26 11.62
CA ALA A 33 -3.75 -2.36 11.18
C ALA A 33 -3.90 -2.16 9.68
N ALA A 34 -5.01 -2.66 9.13
CA ALA A 34 -5.46 -2.41 7.77
C ALA A 34 -6.94 -2.04 7.77
N SER A 35 -7.33 -1.10 6.91
CA SER A 35 -8.73 -0.79 6.67
C SER A 35 -9.42 -1.90 5.87
N ARG A 36 -10.74 -1.80 5.72
CA ARG A 36 -11.45 -2.51 4.64
C ARG A 36 -10.89 -2.08 3.28
N VAL A 37 -10.99 -2.98 2.31
CA VAL A 37 -10.74 -2.66 0.90
C VAL A 37 -12.01 -2.03 0.33
N TYR A 38 -11.85 -0.94 -0.40
CA TYR A 38 -12.92 -0.24 -1.08
C TYR A 38 -12.66 -0.26 -2.58
N GLU A 39 -13.68 -0.64 -3.35
CA GLU A 39 -13.66 -0.44 -4.79
C GLU A 39 -14.17 0.95 -5.13
N THR A 40 -13.41 1.72 -5.90
CA THR A 40 -13.74 3.10 -6.25
C THR A 40 -13.44 3.40 -7.72
N ALA A 41 -14.28 4.23 -8.35
CA ALA A 41 -14.04 4.72 -9.70
C ALA A 41 -12.74 5.54 -9.80
N PRO A 42 -12.05 5.51 -10.95
CA PRO A 42 -10.83 6.32 -11.15
C PRO A 42 -11.14 7.81 -11.16
N VAL A 43 -10.31 8.59 -10.47
CA VAL A 43 -10.39 10.06 -10.48
C VAL A 43 -9.56 10.58 -11.64
N GLY A 44 -10.14 11.44 -12.49
CA GLY A 44 -9.45 12.00 -13.67
C GLY A 44 -9.56 11.16 -14.94
N GLY A 45 -10.36 10.09 -14.91
CA GLY A 45 -10.61 9.20 -16.07
C GLY A 45 -9.83 7.87 -15.97
N GLY A 46 -10.37 6.84 -16.60
CA GLY A 46 -9.82 5.48 -16.58
C GLY A 46 -10.91 4.43 -16.85
N SER A 47 -10.50 3.24 -17.28
CA SER A 47 -11.44 2.16 -17.65
C SER A 47 -11.74 1.18 -16.52
N ALA A 48 -10.82 1.02 -15.56
CA ALA A 48 -10.97 0.07 -14.45
C ALA A 48 -11.07 0.80 -13.10
N ASN A 49 -11.92 0.27 -12.23
CA ASN A 49 -11.98 0.68 -10.83
C ASN A 49 -10.70 0.31 -10.09
N TYR A 50 -10.38 1.08 -9.06
CA TYR A 50 -9.32 0.78 -8.13
C TYR A 50 -9.87 0.02 -6.93
N LEU A 51 -9.10 -0.96 -6.45
CA LEU A 51 -9.19 -1.40 -5.06
C LEU A 51 -8.23 -0.54 -4.24
N ASN A 52 -8.76 0.13 -3.22
CA ASN A 52 -8.03 1.02 -2.33
C ASN A 52 -8.15 0.58 -0.87
N ALA A 53 -7.09 0.77 -0.09
CA ALA A 53 -7.08 0.57 1.36
C ALA A 53 -6.08 1.52 2.03
N ALA A 54 -6.22 1.67 3.34
CA ALA A 54 -5.25 2.35 4.20
C ALA A 54 -4.61 1.36 5.16
N LEU A 55 -3.31 1.53 5.42
CA LEU A 55 -2.54 0.76 6.37
C LEU A 55 -2.00 1.67 7.48
N LEU A 56 -1.94 1.16 8.69
CA LEU A 56 -1.19 1.74 9.80
C LEU A 56 0.02 0.84 10.06
N ILE A 57 1.21 1.42 9.97
CA ILE A 57 2.46 0.73 10.25
C ILE A 57 3.25 1.44 11.35
N ASP A 58 4.12 0.69 12.01
CA ASP A 58 5.21 1.20 12.83
C ASP A 58 6.54 0.87 12.17
N THR A 59 7.46 1.84 12.12
CA THR A 59 8.75 1.64 11.47
C THR A 59 9.82 2.54 12.04
N PRO A 60 11.07 2.08 12.23
CA PRO A 60 12.17 2.95 12.65
C PRO A 60 12.76 3.75 11.48
N LEU A 61 12.30 3.50 10.25
CA LEU A 61 12.90 4.05 9.05
C LEU A 61 12.61 5.54 8.90
N ALA A 62 13.63 6.28 8.47
CA ALA A 62 13.44 7.66 8.01
C ALA A 62 12.55 7.69 6.76
N ARG A 63 11.80 8.78 6.58
CA ARG A 63 10.84 8.97 5.48
C ARG A 63 11.39 8.58 4.10
N ASP A 64 12.59 9.04 3.76
CA ASP A 64 13.13 8.84 2.41
C ASP A 64 13.58 7.39 2.18
N VAL A 65 14.02 6.71 3.25
CA VAL A 65 14.34 5.27 3.22
C VAL A 65 13.05 4.45 3.06
N LEU A 66 12.02 4.76 3.84
CA LEU A 66 10.70 4.13 3.71
C LEU A 66 10.15 4.32 2.29
N LYS A 67 10.23 5.53 1.74
CA LYS A 67 9.78 5.82 0.37
C LYS A 67 10.53 4.99 -0.67
N ALA A 68 11.85 4.82 -0.52
CA ALA A 68 12.64 4.01 -1.43
C ALA A 68 12.23 2.52 -1.39
N GLN A 69 12.00 1.98 -0.20
CA GLN A 69 11.51 0.60 -0.04
C GLN A 69 10.11 0.40 -0.64
N LEU A 70 9.18 1.34 -0.42
CA LEU A 70 7.84 1.27 -1.01
C LEU A 70 7.90 1.24 -2.54
N ARG A 71 8.82 2.00 -3.14
CA ARG A 71 9.04 2.00 -4.60
C ARG A 71 9.58 0.67 -5.13
N GLN A 72 10.36 -0.06 -4.33
CA GLN A 72 10.81 -1.41 -4.70
C GLN A 72 9.65 -2.41 -4.67
N ILE A 73 8.73 -2.28 -3.71
CA ILE A 73 7.51 -3.11 -3.65
C ILE A 73 6.61 -2.85 -4.85
N GLU A 74 6.44 -1.60 -5.27
CA GLU A 74 5.63 -1.24 -6.44
C GLU A 74 6.21 -1.77 -7.77
N ALA A 75 7.53 -2.02 -7.84
CA ALA A 75 8.21 -2.48 -9.04
C ALA A 75 8.24 -4.01 -9.21
N ALA A 76 7.77 -4.77 -8.21
CA ALA A 76 7.81 -6.23 -8.14
C ALA A 76 6.49 -6.90 -8.55
#